data_AF-A0A9D9BW95-F1
#
_entry.id   AF-A0A9D9BW95-F1
#
_cell.length_a   1.000
_cell.length_b   1.000
_cell.length_c   1.000
_cell.angle_alpha   90.00
_cell.angle_beta   90.00
_cell.angle_gamma   90.00
#
_symmetry.space_group_name_H-M   'P 1'
#
loop_
_entity.id
_entity.type
_entity.pdbx_description
1 polymer ?
#
loop_
_entity_poly.entity_id
_entity_poly.type
_entity_poly.pdbx_seq_one_letter_code
_entity_poly.pdbx_strand_id
1 'polypeptide(L)'
;MKLFKSLLVAPATLGLLAPMSATANEVTINDFNPAEELAITNSRVDGLEARLNNFEAGGFSDTTTASFSVDFGIGAVDGLGIATGDTEGDESIQAVYGFQIDLNTSFTG
;
A
#
# COMPACT_ATOMS: atom_id res chain seq x y z
N MET A 1 -50.62 -62.39 -49.28
CA MET A 1 -50.78 -61.53 -48.07
C MET A 1 -49.91 -62.10 -46.95
N LYS A 2 -49.27 -61.23 -46.15
CA LYS A 2 -48.66 -61.47 -44.80
C LYS A 2 -47.13 -61.34 -44.63
N LEU A 3 -46.33 -61.18 -45.69
CA LEU A 3 -44.90 -60.89 -45.52
C LEU A 3 -44.59 -59.39 -45.28
N PHE A 4 -45.62 -58.54 -45.22
CA PHE A 4 -45.53 -57.09 -44.95
C PHE A 4 -45.86 -56.69 -43.50
N LYS A 5 -45.79 -57.61 -42.52
CA LYS A 5 -46.10 -57.27 -41.11
C LYS A 5 -45.16 -57.85 -40.03
N SER A 6 -44.22 -58.74 -40.35
CA SER A 6 -43.41 -59.43 -39.31
C SER A 6 -41.94 -58.97 -39.15
N LEU A 7 -41.54 -57.84 -39.73
CA LEU A 7 -40.34 -57.14 -39.25
C LEU A 7 -40.61 -55.65 -39.04
N LEU A 8 -41.84 -55.36 -38.61
CA LEU A 8 -42.21 -54.13 -37.92
C LEU A 8 -41.69 -54.13 -36.45
N VAL A 9 -40.94 -55.15 -36.03
CA VAL A 9 -40.32 -55.21 -34.70
C VAL A 9 -38.94 -55.86 -34.81
N ALA A 10 -37.92 -55.01 -34.96
CA ALA A 10 -36.60 -55.24 -34.40
C ALA A 10 -35.98 -53.85 -34.14
N PRO A 11 -35.96 -53.38 -32.88
CA PRO A 11 -35.29 -52.15 -32.50
C PRO A 11 -33.79 -52.46 -32.46
N ALA A 12 -33.09 -52.21 -33.56
CA ALA A 12 -31.64 -52.27 -33.56
C ALA A 12 -31.15 -51.40 -34.71
N THR A 13 -30.11 -50.63 -34.43
CA THR A 13 -29.37 -49.78 -35.38
C THR A 13 -30.12 -48.51 -35.79
N LEU A 14 -30.70 -47.70 -34.90
CA LEU A 14 -30.00 -46.86 -33.91
C LEU A 14 -28.47 -46.67 -34.07
N GLY A 15 -27.95 -46.86 -35.29
CA GLY A 15 -26.56 -46.60 -35.67
C GLY A 15 -26.44 -45.41 -36.62
N LEU A 16 -27.54 -44.70 -36.84
CA LEU A 16 -27.57 -43.39 -37.51
C LEU A 16 -27.69 -42.24 -36.49
N LEU A 17 -27.25 -42.47 -35.26
CA LEU A 17 -26.57 -41.41 -34.53
C LEU A 17 -25.14 -41.44 -35.04
N ALA A 18 -24.92 -40.79 -36.19
CA ALA A 18 -23.63 -40.14 -36.37
C ALA A 18 -23.36 -39.43 -35.04
N PRO A 19 -22.15 -39.55 -34.45
CA PRO A 19 -21.81 -38.67 -33.36
C PRO A 19 -22.03 -37.28 -33.92
N MET A 20 -23.08 -36.59 -33.45
CA MET A 20 -22.98 -35.17 -33.24
C MET A 20 -21.85 -35.08 -32.23
N SER A 21 -20.63 -35.17 -32.75
CA SER A 21 -19.40 -34.82 -32.10
C SER A 21 -19.78 -33.53 -31.44
N ALA A 22 -19.93 -33.56 -30.12
CA ALA A 22 -19.89 -32.35 -29.36
C ALA A 22 -18.65 -31.66 -29.89
N THR A 23 -18.82 -30.58 -30.65
CA THR A 23 -17.75 -29.64 -30.87
C THR A 23 -17.60 -28.98 -29.50
N ALA A 24 -17.05 -29.74 -28.55
CA ALA A 24 -16.16 -29.14 -27.60
C ALA A 24 -15.13 -28.46 -28.50
N ASN A 25 -15.20 -27.14 -28.54
CA ASN A 25 -14.06 -26.34 -28.94
C ASN A 25 -12.97 -26.72 -27.93
N GLU A 26 -12.29 -27.83 -28.22
CA GLU A 26 -11.22 -28.37 -27.41
C GLU A 26 -10.20 -27.25 -27.36
N VAL A 27 -10.07 -26.65 -26.18
CA VAL A 27 -8.93 -25.80 -25.86
C VAL A 27 -7.74 -26.75 -25.92
N THR A 28 -7.19 -26.87 -27.12
CA THR A 28 -6.05 -27.72 -27.41
C THR A 28 -4.83 -27.07 -26.77
N ILE A 29 -3.78 -27.83 -26.47
CA ILE A 29 -2.53 -27.26 -25.92
C ILE A 29 -1.96 -26.13 -26.83
N ASN A 30 -2.37 -26.07 -28.10
CA ASN A 30 -2.06 -24.98 -29.03
C ASN A 30 -2.74 -23.64 -28.70
N ASP A 31 -3.90 -23.65 -28.03
CA ASP A 31 -4.54 -22.42 -27.49
C ASP A 31 -3.74 -21.84 -26.32
N PHE A 32 -2.94 -22.67 -25.65
CA PHE A 32 -1.91 -22.22 -24.72
C PHE A 32 -0.60 -22.06 -25.49
N ASN A 33 -0.51 -21.03 -26.34
CA ASN A 33 0.79 -20.64 -26.90
C ASN A 33 1.61 -19.98 -25.78
N PRO A 34 2.59 -20.69 -25.17
CA PRO A 34 3.31 -20.16 -24.01
C PRO A 34 4.02 -18.85 -24.35
N ALA A 35 4.41 -18.62 -25.62
CA ALA A 35 5.06 -17.38 -26.02
C ALA A 35 4.11 -16.17 -25.94
N GLU A 36 2.83 -16.33 -26.32
CA GLU A 36 1.83 -15.26 -26.26
C GLU A 36 1.38 -15.01 -24.82
N GLU A 37 1.14 -16.05 -24.04
CA GLU A 37 0.74 -15.91 -22.64
C GLU A 37 1.89 -15.36 -21.78
N LEU A 38 3.15 -15.74 -22.06
CA LEU A 38 4.33 -15.12 -21.46
C LEU A 38 4.51 -13.68 -21.93
N ALA A 39 4.22 -13.34 -23.19
CA ALA A 39 4.29 -11.96 -23.68
C ALA A 39 3.22 -11.08 -23.03
N ILE A 40 1.99 -11.59 -22.85
CA ILE A 40 0.92 -10.91 -22.12
C ILE A 40 1.30 -10.76 -20.64
N THR A 41 1.83 -11.81 -20.02
CA THR A 41 2.27 -11.78 -18.62
C THR A 41 3.43 -10.81 -18.44
N ASN A 42 4.44 -10.83 -19.30
CA ASN A 42 5.55 -9.87 -19.29
C ASN A 42 5.08 -8.44 -19.55
N SER A 43 4.11 -8.23 -20.45
CA SER A 43 3.53 -6.90 -20.69
C SER A 43 2.73 -6.39 -19.48
N ARG A 44 2.02 -7.28 -18.78
CA ARG A 44 1.33 -6.96 -17.53
C ARG A 44 2.31 -6.74 -16.39
N VAL A 45 3.41 -7.49 -16.36
CA VAL A 45 4.50 -7.34 -15.39
C VAL A 45 5.26 -6.04 -15.62
N ASP A 46 5.60 -5.67 -16.85
CA ASP A 46 6.21 -4.38 -17.22
C ASP A 46 5.32 -3.19 -16.82
N GLY A 47 4.01 -3.30 -17.07
CA GLY A 47 3.04 -2.30 -16.58
C GLY A 47 2.92 -2.25 -15.05
N LEU A 48 3.14 -3.37 -14.35
CA LEU A 48 3.19 -3.41 -12.88
C LEU A 48 4.54 -2.92 -12.35
N GLU A 49 5.66 -3.19 -13.03
CA GLU A 49 6.99 -2.71 -12.71
C GLU A 49 7.09 -1.21 -12.90
N ALA A 50 6.50 -0.63 -13.95
CA ALA A 50 6.41 0.81 -14.14
C ALA A 50 5.60 1.48 -13.01
N ARG A 51 4.49 0.86 -12.59
CA ARG A 51 3.65 1.38 -11.49
C ARG A 51 4.28 1.19 -10.11
N LEU A 52 4.99 0.08 -9.91
CA LEU A 52 5.73 -0.20 -8.68
C LEU A 52 6.97 0.69 -8.59
N ASN A 53 7.65 0.94 -9.70
CA ASN A 53 8.74 1.91 -9.81
C ASN A 53 8.23 3.33 -9.50
N ASN A 54 7.02 3.71 -9.94
CA ASN A 54 6.39 4.96 -9.51
C ASN A 54 6.04 5.01 -8.01
N PHE A 55 5.82 3.87 -7.34
CA PHE A 55 5.55 3.77 -5.90
C PHE A 55 6.85 3.70 -5.07
N GLU A 56 7.94 3.21 -5.67
CA GLU A 56 9.27 3.09 -5.06
C GLU A 56 10.14 4.34 -5.29
N ALA A 57 9.95 5.02 -6.43
CA ALA A 57 10.56 6.33 -6.76
C ALA A 57 9.67 7.53 -6.35
N GLY A 58 8.39 7.30 -6.02
CA GLY A 58 7.53 8.22 -5.28
C GLY A 58 7.81 8.07 -3.79
N GLY A 59 9.05 8.42 -3.41
CA GLY A 59 9.55 8.26 -2.05
C GLY A 59 8.55 8.80 -1.05
N PHE A 60 8.22 7.98 -0.06
CA PHE A 60 7.67 8.40 1.21
C PHE A 60 8.67 9.36 1.87
N SER A 61 8.78 10.59 1.37
CA SER A 61 9.83 11.51 1.78
C SER A 61 9.33 12.28 2.99
N ASP A 62 9.43 11.66 4.15
CA ASP A 62 9.25 12.34 5.43
C ASP A 62 10.37 13.38 5.58
N THR A 63 10.02 14.66 5.45
CA THR A 63 10.94 15.75 5.81
C THR A 63 10.58 16.22 7.21
N THR A 64 11.44 15.93 8.18
CA THR A 64 11.33 16.51 9.53
C THR A 64 12.22 17.75 9.62
N THR A 65 11.61 18.93 9.77
CA THR A 65 12.32 20.19 10.04
C THR A 65 12.38 20.44 11.55
N ALA A 66 13.56 20.76 12.07
CA ALA A 66 13.77 21.10 13.47
C ALA A 66 14.13 22.58 13.64
N SER A 67 13.47 23.25 14.57
CA SER A 67 13.76 24.62 15.01
C SER A 67 14.23 24.57 16.46
N PHE A 68 15.37 25.18 16.74
CA PHE A 68 15.96 25.24 18.07
C PHE A 68 15.98 26.69 18.55
N SER A 69 15.48 26.93 19.75
CA SER A 69 15.59 28.23 20.42
C SER A 69 16.23 28.07 21.79
N VAL A 70 16.99 29.07 22.18
CA VAL A 70 17.59 29.15 23.50
C VAL A 70 17.40 30.55 24.06
N ASP A 71 16.94 30.62 25.28
CA ASP A 71 16.71 31.86 26.01
C ASP A 71 17.64 31.89 27.22
N PHE A 72 18.38 32.99 27.38
CA PHE A 72 19.23 33.22 28.55
C PHE A 72 18.72 34.44 29.30
N GLY A 73 18.53 34.29 30.61
CA GLY A 73 18.12 35.37 31.50
C GLY A 73 19.08 35.47 32.68
N ILE A 74 19.49 36.70 33.02
CA ILE A 74 20.18 36.99 34.26
C ILE A 74 19.46 38.14 34.94
N GLY A 75 19.24 37.99 36.25
CA GLY A 75 18.57 38.98 37.08
C GLY A 75 19.12 38.96 38.49
N ALA A 76 18.86 40.01 39.23
CA ALA A 76 19.13 40.07 40.66
C ALA A 76 17.85 40.46 41.39
N VAL A 77 17.69 39.94 42.60
CA VAL A 77 16.66 40.36 43.55
C VAL A 77 17.36 40.98 44.75
N ASP A 78 16.88 42.16 45.15
CA ASP A 78 17.35 42.92 46.30
C ASP A 78 16.21 43.01 47.33
N GLY A 79 16.56 43.02 48.61
CA GLY A 79 15.63 43.14 49.72
C GLY A 79 14.85 41.87 50.05
N LEU A 80 15.36 40.68 49.67
CA LEU A 80 14.67 39.42 49.96
C LEU A 80 14.68 39.17 51.47
N GLY A 81 13.49 39.06 52.07
CA GLY A 81 13.36 38.84 53.51
C GLY A 81 13.17 40.11 54.37
N ILE A 82 13.20 41.30 53.78
CA ILE A 82 12.85 42.55 54.49
C ILE A 82 11.42 42.43 55.05
N ALA A 83 11.30 42.71 56.35
CA ALA A 83 10.04 42.68 57.08
C ALA A 83 9.97 43.84 58.07
N THR A 84 8.80 44.12 58.64
CA THR A 84 8.66 45.20 59.61
C THR A 84 9.53 44.92 60.85
N GLY A 85 10.62 45.68 61.00
CA GLY A 85 11.61 45.50 62.07
C GLY A 85 12.93 44.87 61.64
N ASP A 86 13.03 44.42 60.38
CA ASP A 86 14.26 43.93 59.76
C ASP A 86 14.57 44.72 58.49
N THR A 87 15.64 45.50 58.54
CA THR A 87 16.09 46.38 57.44
C THR A 87 17.22 45.79 56.62
N GLU A 88 17.75 44.62 57.00
CA GLU A 88 18.82 43.95 56.29
C GLU A 88 18.21 42.82 55.46
N GLY A 89 17.99 43.09 54.17
CA GLY A 89 17.51 42.09 53.21
C GLY A 89 18.65 41.38 52.51
N ASP A 90 18.43 40.13 52.13
CA ASP A 90 19.38 39.36 51.33
C ASP A 90 19.31 39.78 49.86
N GLU A 91 20.47 39.71 49.20
CA GLU A 91 20.63 40.03 47.80
C GLU A 91 21.08 38.78 47.03
N SER A 92 20.41 38.47 45.93
CA SER A 92 20.60 37.22 45.20
C SER A 92 20.65 37.45 43.70
N ILE A 93 21.62 36.84 43.04
CA ILE A 93 21.75 36.83 41.57
C ILE A 93 21.24 35.49 41.06
N GLN A 94 20.35 35.53 40.07
CA GLN A 94 19.81 34.35 39.42
C GLN A 94 20.15 34.37 37.93
N ALA A 95 20.71 33.26 37.46
CA ALA A 95 20.84 32.97 36.04
C ALA A 95 19.86 31.84 35.69
N VAL A 96 19.08 32.05 34.64
CA VAL A 96 18.14 31.07 34.10
C VAL A 96 18.43 30.86 32.63
N TYR A 97 18.21 29.64 32.16
CA TYR A 97 18.26 29.32 30.75
C TYR A 97 17.06 28.46 30.39
N GLY A 98 16.52 28.67 29.19
CA GLY A 98 15.48 27.85 28.59
C GLY A 98 15.98 27.31 27.25
N PHE A 99 15.70 26.04 26.98
CA PHE A 99 15.95 25.44 25.67
C PHE A 99 14.64 24.88 25.13
N GLN A 100 14.30 25.22 23.89
CA GLN A 100 13.10 24.75 23.22
C GLN A 100 13.46 24.18 21.86
N ILE A 101 12.77 23.10 21.50
CA ILE A 101 12.89 22.42 20.22
C ILE A 101 11.49 22.25 19.66
N ASP A 102 11.26 22.79 18.47
CA ASP A 102 10.04 22.54 17.71
C ASP A 102 10.37 21.64 16.52
N LEU A 103 9.68 20.51 16.41
CA LEU A 103 9.85 19.52 15.35
C LEU A 103 8.57 19.49 14.50
N ASN A 104 8.70 19.78 13.20
CA ASN A 104 7.60 19.67 12.24
C ASN A 104 7.93 18.58 11.22
N THR A 105 7.08 17.54 11.16
CA THR A 105 7.24 16.43 10.22
C THR A 105 6.12 16.47 9.18
N SER A 106 6.47 16.36 7.91
CA SER A 106 5.50 16.30 6.82
C SER A 106 5.80 15.13 5.89
N PHE A 107 4.73 14.44 5.52
CA PHE A 107 4.72 13.42 4.50
C PHE A 107 4.24 14.01 3.17
N THR A 108 5.07 13.96 2.13
CA THR A 108 4.63 14.21 0.75
C THR A 108 4.83 12.93 -0.05
N GLY A 109 3.72 12.27 -0.39
CA GLY A 109 3.64 11.20 -1.38
C GLY A 109 2.91 11.69 -2.62
#